data_AF-A0A932EJ30-F1
#
_entry.id   AF-A0A932EJ30-F1
#
_cell.length_a   1.000
_cell.length_b   1.000
_cell.length_c   1.000
_cell.angle_alpha   90.00
_cell.angle_beta   90.00
_cell.angle_gamma   90.00
#
_symmetry.space_group_name_H-M   'P 1'
#
loop_
_entity.id
_entity.type
_entity.pdbx_description
1 polymer ?
#
loop_
_entity_poly.entity_id
_entity_poly.type
_entity_poly.pdbx_seq_one_letter_code
_entity_poly.pdbx_strand_id
1 'polypeptide(L)'
;MKHKIIIANHKQLFQLFLPLDKFLFSPYNPILEERVRFMQSHTQTQAINRLKIIEGHIKKVREMVEEGTYCPDVIQQSTAVQSALRKVDELLLDGHIRSCVTAAIKSGGGDKEIKELIEAFSKR
;
A
#
# COMPACT_ATOMS: atom_id res chain seq x y z
N MET A 1 57.39 4.47 -21.46
CA MET A 1 56.82 4.20 -20.12
C MET A 1 55.30 4.33 -20.25
N LYS A 2 54.55 3.27 -20.57
CA LYS A 2 53.90 2.32 -19.64
C LYS A 2 53.12 3.02 -18.50
N HIS A 3 51.78 3.07 -18.66
CA HIS A 3 50.70 2.67 -17.72
C HIS A 3 49.46 3.58 -17.92
N LYS A 4 48.42 3.20 -18.67
CA LYS A 4 47.34 2.19 -18.47
C LYS A 4 46.33 2.58 -17.37
N ILE A 5 45.05 2.43 -17.75
CA ILE A 5 43.83 2.28 -16.94
C ILE A 5 43.00 3.57 -16.76
N ILE A 6 42.17 3.80 -17.78
CA ILE A 6 40.90 4.54 -17.67
C ILE A 6 39.98 3.66 -16.82
N ILE A 7 39.73 4.07 -15.57
CA ILE A 7 38.69 3.45 -14.74
C ILE A 7 37.35 4.00 -15.24
N ALA A 8 36.73 3.26 -16.15
CA ALA A 8 35.33 3.47 -16.52
C ALA A 8 34.47 3.19 -15.29
N ASN A 9 33.72 4.20 -14.86
CA ASN A 9 32.89 4.17 -13.67
C ASN A 9 31.72 3.20 -13.89
N HIS A 10 31.63 2.18 -13.03
CA HIS A 10 30.78 0.99 -13.13
C HIS A 10 29.28 1.26 -12.83
N LYS A 11 28.75 2.43 -13.25
CA LYS A 11 27.36 2.85 -13.02
C LYS A 11 26.48 2.92 -14.27
N GLN A 12 27.01 2.69 -15.47
CA GLN A 12 26.26 2.88 -16.73
C GLN A 12 25.84 1.60 -17.47
N LEU A 13 26.04 0.40 -16.92
CA LEU A 13 25.74 -0.86 -17.64
C LEU A 13 24.78 -1.82 -16.91
N PHE A 14 23.96 -1.33 -15.99
CA PHE A 14 22.97 -2.17 -15.29
C PHE A 14 21.53 -1.67 -15.50
N GLN A 15 21.15 -1.40 -16.75
CA GLN A 15 19.78 -1.01 -17.11
C GLN A 15 19.18 -1.77 -18.30
N LEU A 16 19.80 -2.85 -18.78
CA LEU A 16 19.15 -3.74 -19.73
C LEU A 16 19.14 -5.16 -19.17
N PHE A 17 17.93 -5.71 -19.06
CA PHE A 17 17.58 -7.07 -18.59
C PHE A 17 17.51 -7.28 -17.06
N LEU A 18 16.38 -6.88 -16.47
CA LEU A 18 15.86 -7.56 -15.28
C LEU A 18 14.43 -8.06 -15.57
N PRO A 19 14.15 -9.36 -15.37
CA PRO A 19 12.86 -9.97 -15.67
C PRO A 19 11.72 -9.47 -14.76
N LEU A 20 10.50 -9.48 -15.29
CA LEU A 20 9.26 -8.99 -14.68
C LEU A 20 8.83 -9.73 -13.39
N ASP A 21 9.52 -10.80 -13.01
CA ASP A 21 9.23 -11.66 -11.86
C ASP A 21 9.82 -11.15 -10.53
N LYS A 22 10.77 -10.21 -10.55
CA LYS A 22 11.36 -9.63 -9.33
C LYS A 22 10.53 -8.52 -8.66
N PHE A 23 9.42 -8.10 -9.25
CA PHE A 23 8.62 -6.99 -8.73
C PHE A 23 7.68 -7.37 -7.57
N LEU A 24 7.46 -8.67 -7.33
CA LEU A 24 6.45 -9.13 -6.36
C LEU A 24 6.99 -9.36 -4.94
N PHE A 25 8.29 -9.23 -4.69
CA PHE A 25 8.86 -9.53 -3.37
C PHE A 25 10.11 -8.69 -2.99
N SER A 26 10.19 -7.42 -3.38
CA SER A 26 11.22 -6.53 -2.82
C SER A 26 10.63 -5.63 -1.71
N PRO A 27 10.98 -5.85 -0.43
CA PRO A 27 10.65 -4.93 0.65
C PRO A 27 11.57 -3.70 0.69
N TYR A 28 12.42 -3.46 -0.33
CA TYR A 28 13.35 -2.34 -0.33
C TYR A 28 13.24 -1.51 -1.62
N ASN A 29 12.65 -0.33 -1.49
CA ASN A 29 12.71 0.75 -2.46
C ASN A 29 13.36 1.97 -1.79
N PRO A 30 14.59 2.36 -2.16
CA PRO A 30 15.38 3.39 -1.47
C PRO A 30 14.83 4.82 -1.64
N ILE A 31 13.78 5.04 -2.44
CA ILE A 31 13.16 6.37 -2.63
C ILE A 31 12.03 6.61 -1.59
N LEU A 32 11.66 5.61 -0.77
CA LEU A 32 10.51 5.68 0.15
C LEU A 32 10.86 5.86 1.64
N GLU A 33 12.15 6.00 2.01
CA GLU A 33 12.57 6.05 3.43
C GLU A 33 12.07 7.28 4.21
N GLU A 34 11.63 8.37 3.56
CA GLU A 34 11.10 9.55 4.27
C GLU A 34 9.58 9.48 4.57
N ARG A 35 8.86 8.45 4.08
CA ARG A 35 7.39 8.34 4.22
C ARG A 35 6.90 7.26 5.19
N VAL A 36 7.77 6.65 5.98
CA VAL A 36 7.32 5.68 7.00
C VAL A 36 6.98 6.43 8.28
N ARG A 37 5.85 7.15 8.29
CA ARG A 37 5.25 7.57 9.56
C ARG A 37 4.57 6.37 10.20
N PHE A 38 5.02 6.02 11.40
CA PHE A 38 4.62 4.82 12.13
C PHE A 38 3.08 4.71 12.25
N MET A 39 2.51 3.75 11.53
CA MET A 39 1.15 3.27 11.80
C MET A 39 1.12 2.75 13.25
N GLN A 40 0.14 3.17 14.04
CA GLN A 40 0.04 2.70 15.42
C GLN A 40 -0.14 1.18 15.44
N SER A 41 0.56 0.49 16.35
CA SER A 41 0.55 -0.98 16.45
C SER A 41 -0.86 -1.56 16.62
N HIS A 42 -1.73 -0.84 17.34
CA HIS A 42 -3.12 -1.21 17.52
C HIS A 42 -3.92 -1.12 16.21
N THR A 43 -3.82 0.01 15.48
CA THR A 43 -4.46 0.20 14.16
C THR A 43 -3.97 -0.86 13.16
N GLN A 44 -2.66 -1.12 13.13
CA GLN A 44 -2.06 -2.13 12.27
C GLN A 44 -2.64 -3.53 12.54
N THR A 45 -2.69 -3.93 13.82
CA THR A 45 -3.21 -5.24 14.22
C THR A 45 -4.68 -5.40 13.82
N GLN A 46 -5.50 -4.38 14.07
CA GLN A 46 -6.91 -4.38 13.68
C GLN A 46 -7.09 -4.45 12.16
N ALA A 47 -6.31 -3.68 11.39
CA ALA A 47 -6.35 -3.68 9.94
C ALA A 47 -5.99 -5.07 9.38
N ILE A 48 -4.90 -5.68 9.88
CA ILE A 48 -4.48 -7.03 9.49
C ILE A 48 -5.60 -8.06 9.75
N ASN A 49 -6.24 -8.00 10.92
CA ASN A 49 -7.32 -8.94 11.25
C ASN A 49 -8.51 -8.80 10.29
N ARG A 50 -8.91 -7.56 9.94
CA ARG A 50 -9.98 -7.31 8.97
C ARG A 50 -9.58 -7.77 7.56
N LEU A 51 -8.34 -7.53 7.15
CA LEU A 51 -7.82 -7.94 5.85
C LEU A 51 -7.82 -9.47 5.69
N LYS A 52 -7.47 -10.23 6.74
CA LYS A 52 -7.57 -11.71 6.72
C LYS A 52 -9.00 -12.20 6.48
N ILE A 53 -10.00 -11.53 7.06
CA ILE A 53 -11.40 -11.86 6.84
C ILE A 53 -11.78 -11.54 5.39
N ILE A 54 -11.40 -10.36 4.89
CA ILE A 54 -11.64 -9.92 3.51
C ILE A 54 -11.01 -10.89 2.50
N GLU A 55 -9.81 -11.38 2.76
CA GLU A 55 -9.14 -12.40 1.93
C GLU A 55 -10.01 -13.66 1.78
N GLY A 56 -10.62 -14.14 2.88
CA GLY A 56 -11.59 -15.24 2.83
C GLY A 56 -12.82 -14.93 1.98
N HIS A 57 -13.35 -13.71 2.05
CA HIS A 57 -14.47 -13.29 1.19
C HIS A 57 -14.09 -13.20 -0.29
N ILE A 58 -12.90 -12.67 -0.61
CA ILE A 58 -12.39 -12.63 -1.98
C ILE A 58 -12.24 -14.04 -2.54
N LYS A 59 -11.69 -14.96 -1.73
CA LYS A 59 -11.60 -16.38 -2.10
C LYS A 59 -12.98 -16.95 -2.45
N LYS A 60 -14.00 -16.65 -1.64
CA LYS A 60 -15.37 -17.11 -1.93
C LYS A 60 -15.95 -16.49 -3.20
N VAL A 61 -15.73 -15.21 -3.46
CA VAL A 61 -16.16 -14.57 -4.73
C VAL A 61 -15.55 -15.28 -5.93
N ARG A 62 -14.25 -15.61 -5.86
CA ARG A 62 -13.56 -16.37 -6.92
C ARG A 62 -14.20 -17.74 -7.13
N GLU A 63 -14.41 -18.51 -6.05
CA GLU A 63 -15.05 -19.83 -6.11
C GLU A 63 -16.46 -19.73 -6.74
N MET A 64 -17.26 -18.72 -6.37
CA MET A 64 -18.59 -18.52 -6.96
C MET A 64 -18.54 -18.29 -8.48
N VAL A 65 -17.52 -17.57 -8.97
CA VAL A 65 -17.31 -17.36 -10.40
C VAL A 65 -16.87 -18.66 -11.09
N GLU A 66 -15.93 -19.40 -10.50
CA GLU A 66 -15.46 -20.70 -11.01
C GLU A 66 -16.60 -21.73 -11.09
N GLU A 67 -17.54 -21.69 -10.13
CA GLU A 67 -18.72 -22.55 -10.05
C GLU A 67 -19.87 -22.11 -10.96
N GLY A 68 -19.77 -20.95 -11.62
CA GLY A 68 -20.85 -20.42 -12.46
C GLY A 68 -22.10 -20.00 -11.67
N THR A 69 -21.92 -19.49 -10.46
CA THR A 69 -23.01 -19.00 -9.59
C THR A 69 -23.77 -17.85 -10.25
N TYR A 70 -25.06 -17.70 -9.93
CA TYR A 70 -25.92 -16.65 -10.45
C TYR A 70 -25.32 -15.25 -10.26
N CYS A 71 -25.24 -14.47 -11.35
CA CYS A 71 -24.45 -13.24 -11.37
C CYS A 71 -24.85 -12.21 -10.30
N PRO A 72 -26.15 -11.96 -10.00
CA PRO A 72 -26.54 -11.08 -8.90
C PRO A 72 -25.98 -11.47 -7.54
N ASP A 73 -25.85 -12.77 -7.24
CA ASP A 73 -25.30 -13.24 -5.96
C ASP A 73 -23.79 -12.97 -5.88
N VAL A 74 -23.07 -13.18 -6.99
CA VAL A 74 -21.65 -12.85 -7.11
C VAL A 74 -21.43 -11.34 -6.92
N ILE A 75 -22.27 -10.51 -7.56
CA ILE A 75 -22.23 -9.05 -7.43
C ILE A 75 -22.49 -8.65 -5.98
N GLN A 76 -23.50 -9.22 -5.34
CA GLN A 76 -23.80 -8.95 -3.94
C GLN A 76 -22.60 -9.27 -3.04
N GLN A 77 -21.99 -10.45 -3.19
CA GLN A 77 -20.82 -10.82 -2.42
C GLN A 77 -19.60 -9.91 -2.69
N SER A 78 -19.39 -9.51 -3.95
CA SER A 78 -18.36 -8.54 -4.33
C SER A 78 -18.58 -7.16 -3.69
N THR A 79 -19.82 -6.67 -3.67
CA THR A 79 -20.13 -5.38 -3.00
C THR A 79 -19.96 -5.44 -1.47
N ALA A 80 -20.14 -6.61 -0.86
CA ALA A 80 -19.82 -6.84 0.54
C ALA A 80 -18.31 -6.73 0.80
N VAL A 81 -17.48 -7.33 -0.06
CA VAL A 81 -16.00 -7.19 -0.01
C VAL A 81 -15.59 -5.72 -0.12
N GLN A 82 -16.13 -4.98 -1.09
CA GLN A 82 -15.84 -3.56 -1.24
C GLN A 82 -16.22 -2.75 0.01
N SER A 83 -17.36 -3.07 0.63
CA SER A 83 -17.80 -2.42 1.87
C SER A 83 -16.85 -2.70 3.03
N ALA A 84 -16.36 -3.94 3.14
CA ALA A 84 -15.39 -4.31 4.16
C ALA A 84 -14.05 -3.59 3.96
N LEU A 85 -13.58 -3.47 2.71
CA LEU A 85 -12.38 -2.68 2.38
C LEU A 85 -12.54 -1.20 2.76
N ARG A 86 -13.69 -0.59 2.47
CA ARG A 86 -13.99 0.79 2.93
C ARG A 86 -13.86 0.94 4.44
N LYS A 87 -14.27 -0.07 5.23
CA LYS A 87 -14.11 -0.06 6.69
C LYS A 87 -12.67 -0.24 7.16
N VAL A 88 -11.79 -0.81 6.34
CA VAL A 88 -10.35 -0.82 6.62
C VAL A 88 -9.75 0.55 6.32
N ASP A 89 -10.13 1.18 5.21
CA ASP A 89 -9.67 2.54 4.89
C ASP A 89 -10.03 3.55 5.97
N GLU A 90 -11.27 3.53 6.46
CA GLU A 90 -11.75 4.39 7.55
C GLU A 90 -10.91 4.20 8.83
N LEU A 91 -10.58 2.95 9.17
CA LEU A 91 -9.74 2.62 10.32
C LEU A 91 -8.31 3.16 10.16
N LEU A 92 -7.71 2.99 8.99
CA LEU A 92 -6.37 3.48 8.69
C LEU A 92 -6.33 5.01 8.70
N LEU A 93 -7.37 5.66 8.17
CA LEU A 93 -7.53 7.11 8.19
C LEU A 93 -7.58 7.66 9.62
N ASP A 94 -8.45 7.11 10.47
CA ASP A 94 -8.55 7.53 11.89
C ASP A 94 -7.21 7.36 12.61
N GLY A 95 -6.54 6.21 12.40
CA GLY A 95 -5.21 5.98 12.96
C GLY A 95 -4.17 7.00 12.49
N HIS A 96 -4.16 7.35 11.20
CA HIS A 96 -3.24 8.33 10.64
C HIS A 96 -3.48 9.75 11.18
N ILE A 97 -4.74 10.18 11.32
CA ILE A 97 -5.09 11.49 11.89
C ILE A 97 -4.61 11.59 13.34
N ARG A 98 -4.85 10.55 14.14
CA ARG A 98 -4.49 10.51 15.57
C ARG A 98 -2.97 10.45 15.81
N SER A 99 -2.19 9.93 14.87
CA SER A 99 -0.73 9.85 15.02
C SER A 99 0.01 10.93 14.24
N CYS A 100 0.03 10.80 12.91
CA CYS A 100 0.90 11.55 12.01
C CYS A 100 0.50 13.02 11.92
N VAL A 101 -0.80 13.27 11.71
CA VAL A 101 -1.34 14.63 11.60
C VAL A 101 -1.26 15.35 12.95
N THR A 102 -1.65 14.68 14.04
CA THR A 102 -1.57 15.26 15.39
C THR A 102 -0.13 15.62 15.78
N ALA A 103 0.84 14.78 15.45
CA ALA A 103 2.26 15.08 15.67
C ALA A 103 2.74 16.27 14.83
N ALA A 104 2.37 16.33 13.55
CA ALA A 104 2.76 17.41 12.66
C ALA A 104 2.14 18.76 13.02
N ILE A 105 0.90 18.79 13.50
CA ILE A 105 0.27 20.02 14.02
C ILE A 105 1.08 20.55 15.20
N LYS A 106 1.47 19.68 16.14
CA LYS A 106 2.31 20.06 17.30
C LYS A 106 3.70 20.57 16.90
N SER A 107 4.24 20.12 15.77
CA SER A 107 5.54 20.55 15.26
C SER A 107 5.47 21.68 14.24
N GLY A 108 4.30 22.31 14.03
CA GLY A 108 4.13 23.44 13.11
C GLY A 108 4.06 23.07 11.61
N GLY A 109 3.89 21.79 11.27
CA GLY A 109 3.85 21.27 9.89
C GLY A 109 2.49 20.69 9.48
N GLY A 110 1.41 21.03 10.19
CA GLY A 110 0.09 20.40 10.02
C GLY A 110 -0.51 20.51 8.62
N ASP A 111 -0.36 21.68 7.97
CA ASP A 111 -1.01 21.96 6.67
C ASP A 111 -0.54 21.04 5.54
N LYS A 112 0.75 20.65 5.54
CA LYS A 112 1.29 19.71 4.55
C LYS A 112 0.65 18.34 4.68
N GLU A 113 0.56 17.82 5.90
CA GLU A 113 0.02 16.49 6.18
C GLU A 113 -1.49 16.42 5.94
N ILE A 114 -2.22 17.49 6.32
CA ILE A 114 -3.64 17.60 6.05
C ILE A 114 -3.90 17.61 4.54
N LYS A 115 -3.08 18.33 3.75
CA LYS A 115 -3.21 18.36 2.30
C LYS A 115 -2.94 17.00 1.65
N GLU A 116 -1.87 16.31 2.05
CA GLU A 116 -1.59 14.95 1.58
C GLU A 116 -2.74 13.98 1.91
N LEU A 117 -3.34 14.12 3.10
CA LEU A 117 -4.49 13.33 3.51
C LEU A 117 -5.71 13.57 2.62
N ILE A 118 -6.03 14.84 2.34
CA ILE A 118 -7.14 15.22 1.47
C ILE A 118 -6.92 14.65 0.06
N GLU A 119 -5.70 14.75 -0.48
CA GLU A 119 -5.37 14.23 -1.82
C GLU A 119 -5.49 12.70 -1.90
N ALA A 120 -5.08 11.97 -0.85
CA ALA A 120 -5.19 10.52 -0.81
C ALA A 120 -6.64 10.02 -0.75
N PHE A 121 -7.54 10.77 -0.10
CA PHE A 121 -8.93 10.36 0.11
C PHE A 121 -9.93 10.97 -0.87
N SER A 122 -9.57 12.03 -1.60
CA SER A 122 -10.44 12.68 -2.60
C SER A 122 -10.42 12.01 -3.97
N LYS A 123 -9.54 11.03 -4.21
CA LYS A 123 -9.48 10.27 -5.49
C LYS A 123 -10.49 9.12 -5.57
N ARG A 124 -11.55 9.16 -4.79
CA ARG A 124 -12.64 8.18 -4.80
C ARG A 124 -13.78 8.63 -5.70
#